data_AF-A0A967GP92-F1
#
_entry.id   AF-A0A967GP92-F1
#
_cell.length_a   1.000
_cell.length_b   1.000
_cell.length_c   1.000
_cell.angle_alpha   90.00
_cell.angle_beta   90.00
_cell.angle_gamma   90.00
#
_symmetry.space_group_name_H-M   'P 1'
#
loop_
_entity.id
_entity.type
_entity.pdbx_description
1 polymer ?
#
loop_
_entity_poly.entity_id
_entity_poly.type
_entity_poly.pdbx_seq_one_letter_code
_entity_poly.pdbx_strand_id
1 'polypeptide(L)'
;RVKRLGGESALRAFQGYRHYTGDGHGHQSITRQHPIPWPLVSGEVVYDKLLELDNEPNTSRRIDLNWNEILGAEQASALLFVSIEGTPKKGLGFHRNRLTQFFLQLSDIGLAWKLTEDTAFLYLYSCDTGQPLANVQLDVFGEDATVLQGTRTNRDGVARLPRNAEQRQLRASLGTDAVIVNLDAGMPTVSMWRFPVRTQWIPDLPSHRTALLFTDRNLYRPGEEVHLKGIVRRIKDNR
;
A
#
# COMPACT_ATOMS: atom_id res chain seq x y z
N ARG A 1 -7.19 -4.73 -22.35
CA ARG A 1 -5.75 -4.99 -22.61
C ARG A 1 -4.96 -5.11 -21.31
N VAL A 2 -3.94 -5.96 -21.30
CA VAL A 2 -3.11 -6.30 -20.12
C VAL A 2 -1.64 -6.32 -20.49
N LYS A 3 -0.81 -5.67 -19.67
CA LYS A 3 0.65 -5.75 -19.74
C LYS A 3 1.19 -6.53 -18.56
N ARG A 4 2.06 -7.49 -18.84
CA ARG A 4 2.92 -8.15 -17.85
C ARG A 4 4.14 -7.28 -17.60
N LEU A 5 4.44 -7.06 -16.32
CA LEU A 5 5.51 -6.19 -15.86
C LEU A 5 6.57 -6.99 -15.11
N GLY A 6 7.80 -6.49 -15.12
CA GLY A 6 8.92 -7.11 -14.40
C GLY A 6 9.97 -6.09 -13.99
N GLY A 7 10.72 -6.38 -12.93
CA GLY A 7 11.84 -5.55 -12.47
C GLY A 7 11.44 -4.10 -12.22
N GLU A 8 12.22 -3.17 -12.77
CA GLU A 8 12.02 -1.72 -12.62
C GLU A 8 10.71 -1.24 -13.27
N SER A 9 10.28 -1.86 -14.38
CA SER A 9 9.05 -1.46 -15.08
C SER A 9 7.80 -1.62 -14.22
N ALA A 10 7.74 -2.68 -13.41
CA ALA A 10 6.67 -2.92 -12.45
C ALA A 10 6.64 -1.84 -11.36
N LEU A 11 7.81 -1.48 -10.84
CA LEU A 11 7.94 -0.47 -9.81
C LEU A 11 7.54 0.93 -10.30
N ARG A 12 8.01 1.34 -11.48
CA ARG A 12 7.63 2.63 -12.07
C ARG A 12 6.15 2.69 -12.42
N ALA A 13 5.58 1.59 -12.93
CA ALA A 13 4.14 1.52 -13.19
C ALA A 13 3.33 1.65 -11.89
N PHE A 14 3.77 1.00 -10.80
CA PHE A 14 3.14 1.10 -9.48
C PHE A 14 3.22 2.53 -8.91
N GLN A 15 4.39 3.18 -9.01
CA GLN A 15 4.57 4.59 -8.64
C GLN A 15 3.67 5.52 -9.45
N GLY A 16 3.68 5.38 -10.78
CA GLY A 16 2.85 6.18 -11.68
C GLY A 16 1.35 5.97 -11.47
N TYR A 17 0.93 4.78 -11.06
CA TYR A 17 -0.47 4.44 -10.79
C TYR A 17 -1.08 5.28 -9.67
N ARG A 18 -0.26 5.84 -8.77
CA ARG A 18 -0.71 6.79 -7.74
C ARG A 18 -1.42 8.01 -8.34
N HIS A 19 -0.97 8.51 -9.50
CA HIS A 19 -1.63 9.61 -10.22
C HIS A 19 -2.99 9.23 -10.77
N TYR A 20 -3.25 7.95 -11.04
CA TYR A 20 -4.58 7.49 -11.43
C TYR A 20 -5.50 7.38 -10.21
N THR A 21 -4.99 6.88 -9.08
CA THR A 21 -5.79 6.73 -7.84
C THR A 21 -6.03 8.05 -7.10
N GLY A 22 -5.13 9.03 -7.24
CA GLY A 22 -5.14 10.26 -6.43
C GLY A 22 -4.42 10.15 -5.10
N ASP A 23 -3.90 8.98 -4.75
CA ASP A 23 -3.29 8.70 -3.44
C ASP A 23 -1.76 8.73 -3.54
N GLY A 24 -1.20 9.90 -3.24
CA GLY A 24 0.25 10.12 -3.18
C GLY A 24 0.90 9.52 -1.94
N HIS A 25 2.20 9.78 -1.81
CA HIS A 25 3.00 9.35 -0.65
C HIS A 25 2.38 9.84 0.66
N GLY A 26 2.26 8.95 1.64
CA GLY A 26 1.72 9.31 2.96
C GLY A 26 0.27 9.79 2.94
N HIS A 27 -0.54 9.29 2.00
CA HIS A 27 -1.93 9.71 1.76
C HIS A 27 -2.08 11.19 1.38
N GLN A 28 -1.03 11.83 0.85
CA GLN A 28 -1.15 13.17 0.28
C GLN A 28 -2.00 13.12 -0.98
N SER A 29 -3.04 13.94 -1.04
CA SER A 29 -3.94 13.98 -2.20
C SER A 29 -3.22 14.54 -3.43
N ILE A 30 -3.27 13.78 -4.53
CA ILE A 30 -2.87 14.23 -5.86
C ILE A 30 -4.13 14.78 -6.54
N THR A 31 -4.17 16.10 -6.73
CA THR A 31 -5.33 16.80 -7.30
C THR A 31 -5.42 16.65 -8.82
N ARG A 32 -4.27 16.57 -9.50
CA ARG A 32 -4.20 16.33 -10.95
C ARG A 32 -4.12 14.84 -11.23
N GLN A 33 -5.27 14.19 -11.10
CA GLN A 33 -5.40 12.78 -11.44
C GLN A 33 -5.46 12.62 -12.95
N HIS A 34 -4.75 11.62 -13.46
CA HIS A 34 -4.83 11.27 -14.87
C HIS A 34 -4.57 9.77 -15.05
N PRO A 35 -5.17 9.16 -16.09
CA PRO A 35 -4.75 7.84 -16.53
C PRO A 35 -3.28 7.83 -16.91
N ILE A 36 -2.61 6.69 -16.69
CA ILE A 36 -1.28 6.48 -17.22
C ILE A 36 -1.43 6.19 -18.72
N PRO A 37 -0.80 6.96 -19.61
CA PRO A 37 -0.80 6.65 -21.03
C PRO A 37 -0.24 5.24 -21.26
N TRP A 38 -1.01 4.41 -21.97
CA TRP A 38 -0.65 3.02 -22.25
C TRP A 38 0.76 2.82 -22.82
N PRO A 39 1.26 3.68 -23.75
CA PRO A 39 2.62 3.55 -24.28
C PRO A 39 3.73 3.79 -23.25
N LEU A 40 3.46 4.54 -22.17
CA LEU A 40 4.46 4.85 -21.14
C LEU A 40 4.67 3.69 -20.15
N VAL A 41 3.71 2.78 -20.04
CA VAL A 41 3.86 1.58 -19.21
C VAL A 41 4.73 0.57 -19.97
N SER A 42 5.97 0.40 -19.55
CA SER A 42 6.88 -0.58 -20.14
C SER A 42 6.50 -1.99 -19.70
N GLY A 43 6.32 -2.93 -20.63
CA GLY A 43 5.91 -4.30 -20.33
C GLY A 43 5.42 -5.04 -21.56
N GLU A 44 5.35 -6.37 -21.45
CA GLU A 44 4.87 -7.26 -22.52
C GLU A 44 3.34 -7.24 -22.58
N VAL A 45 2.77 -7.02 -23.76
CA VAL A 45 1.31 -7.13 -23.95
C VAL A 45 0.95 -8.62 -24.02
N VAL A 46 0.34 -9.13 -22.95
CA VAL A 46 -0.03 -10.55 -22.84
C VAL A 46 -1.49 -10.82 -23.19
N TYR A 47 -2.32 -9.78 -23.25
CA TYR A 47 -3.72 -9.91 -23.62
C TYR A 47 -4.28 -8.61 -24.19
N ASP A 48 -4.92 -8.70 -25.35
CA ASP A 48 -5.71 -7.62 -25.93
C ASP A 48 -6.96 -8.20 -26.59
N LYS A 49 -8.13 -7.72 -26.18
CA LYS A 49 -9.41 -8.26 -26.62
C LYS A 49 -10.46 -7.16 -26.60
N LEU A 50 -11.21 -7.06 -27.70
CA LEU A 50 -12.43 -6.28 -27.77
C LEU A 50 -13.61 -7.17 -27.34
N LEU A 51 -14.41 -6.68 -26.40
CA LEU A 51 -15.62 -7.36 -25.94
C LEU A 51 -16.83 -6.53 -26.34
N GLU A 52 -17.67 -7.07 -27.22
CA GLU A 52 -18.92 -6.43 -27.57
C GLU A 52 -19.98 -6.69 -26.49
N LEU A 53 -20.64 -5.61 -26.08
CA LEU A 53 -21.71 -5.62 -25.10
C LEU A 53 -23.05 -5.73 -25.82
N ASP A 54 -23.66 -6.91 -25.77
CA ASP A 54 -24.96 -7.28 -26.34
C ASP A 54 -26.14 -7.04 -25.39
N ASN A 55 -25.88 -6.66 -24.14
CA ASN A 55 -26.90 -6.45 -23.11
C ASN A 55 -27.77 -5.21 -23.36
N GLU A 56 -29.00 -5.17 -22.84
CA GLU A 56 -29.86 -3.98 -22.98
C GLU A 56 -29.30 -2.76 -22.23
N PRO A 57 -29.61 -1.52 -22.66
CA PRO A 57 -29.29 -0.32 -21.89
C PRO A 57 -29.78 -0.42 -20.43
N ASN A 58 -29.03 0.18 -19.51
CA ASN A 58 -29.32 0.15 -18.07
C ASN A 58 -29.33 -1.26 -17.43
N THR A 59 -28.69 -2.24 -18.05
CA THR A 59 -28.44 -3.56 -17.44
C THR A 59 -26.95 -3.76 -17.16
N SER A 60 -26.64 -4.54 -16.12
CA SER A 60 -25.27 -4.91 -15.78
C SER A 60 -24.93 -6.27 -16.39
N ARG A 61 -23.74 -6.37 -17.00
CA ARG A 61 -23.18 -7.64 -17.48
C ARG A 61 -21.90 -7.93 -16.73
N ARG A 62 -21.80 -9.12 -16.14
CA ARG A 62 -20.56 -9.63 -15.57
C ARG A 62 -19.68 -10.18 -16.69
N ILE A 63 -18.39 -9.83 -16.66
CA ILE A 63 -17.37 -10.34 -17.56
C ILE A 63 -16.32 -11.03 -16.68
N ASP A 64 -16.21 -12.34 -16.81
CA ASP A 64 -15.16 -13.11 -16.15
C ASP A 64 -13.96 -13.21 -17.09
N LEU A 65 -12.78 -12.91 -16.57
CA LEU A 65 -11.51 -13.05 -17.28
C LEU A 65 -10.86 -14.38 -16.90
N ASN A 66 -10.50 -15.19 -17.88
CA ASN A 66 -9.77 -16.42 -17.66
C ASN A 66 -8.27 -16.12 -17.51
N TRP A 67 -7.76 -16.11 -16.28
CA TRP A 67 -6.36 -15.81 -16.01
C TRP A 67 -5.38 -16.86 -16.56
N ASN A 68 -5.80 -18.12 -16.68
CA ASN A 68 -4.96 -19.17 -17.27
C ASN A 68 -4.74 -18.92 -18.77
N GLU A 69 -5.74 -18.34 -19.46
CA GLU A 69 -5.61 -17.92 -20.86
C GLU A 69 -4.69 -16.68 -20.99
N ILE A 70 -4.83 -15.72 -20.06
CA ILE A 70 -4.08 -14.45 -20.08
C ILE A 70 -2.61 -14.66 -19.70
N LEU A 71 -2.31 -15.57 -18.77
CA LEU A 71 -0.96 -15.72 -18.20
C LEU A 71 -0.23 -16.96 -18.69
N GLY A 72 -0.95 -17.95 -19.23
CA GLY A 72 -0.47 -19.30 -19.44
C GLY A 72 -0.76 -20.17 -18.20
N ALA A 73 -1.18 -21.41 -18.43
CA ALA A 73 -1.70 -22.30 -17.39
C ALA A 73 -0.70 -22.63 -16.25
N GLU A 74 0.60 -22.50 -16.51
CA GLU A 74 1.66 -22.80 -15.52
C GLU A 74 2.12 -21.56 -14.74
N GLN A 75 1.67 -20.36 -15.12
CA GLN A 75 2.12 -19.12 -14.49
C GLN A 75 1.25 -18.79 -13.27
N ALA A 76 1.75 -19.11 -12.07
CA ALA A 76 1.04 -18.86 -10.81
C ALA A 76 1.17 -17.42 -10.28
N SER A 77 2.19 -16.66 -10.72
CA SER A 77 2.47 -15.31 -10.24
C SER A 77 2.74 -14.31 -11.36
N ALA A 78 2.29 -13.07 -11.18
CA ALA A 78 2.51 -11.99 -12.15
C ALA A 78 2.23 -10.61 -11.55
N LEU A 79 2.98 -9.61 -12.01
CA LEU A 79 2.67 -8.19 -11.84
C LEU A 79 2.06 -7.67 -13.15
N LEU A 80 0.86 -7.14 -13.09
CA LEU A 80 0.07 -6.80 -14.27
C LEU A 80 -0.42 -5.35 -14.19
N PHE A 81 -0.37 -4.66 -15.33
CA PHE A 81 -1.10 -3.42 -15.53
C PHE A 81 -2.27 -3.66 -16.47
N VAL A 82 -3.48 -3.42 -15.96
CA VAL A 82 -4.72 -3.64 -16.71
C VAL A 82 -5.32 -2.30 -17.08
N SER A 83 -5.73 -2.18 -18.34
CA SER A 83 -6.45 -1.02 -18.86
C SER A 83 -7.68 -1.50 -19.62
N ILE A 84 -8.84 -1.02 -19.16
CA ILE A 84 -10.15 -1.31 -19.72
C ILE A 84 -10.72 0.00 -20.24
N GLU A 85 -10.95 0.07 -21.54
CA GLU A 85 -11.58 1.20 -22.20
C GLU A 85 -12.97 0.77 -22.69
N GLY A 86 -13.98 1.58 -22.36
CA GLY A 86 -15.37 1.36 -22.74
C GLY A 86 -15.87 2.49 -23.63
N THR A 87 -16.36 2.12 -24.81
CA THR A 87 -17.05 3.05 -25.72
C THR A 87 -18.55 3.01 -25.43
N PRO A 88 -19.22 4.15 -25.24
CA PRO A 88 -20.66 4.17 -25.02
C PRO A 88 -21.46 3.57 -26.20
N LYS A 89 -22.59 2.92 -25.90
CA LYS A 89 -23.51 2.46 -26.95
C LYS A 89 -24.09 3.66 -27.70
N LYS A 90 -24.24 3.52 -29.02
CA LYS A 90 -24.86 4.53 -29.87
C LYS A 90 -26.28 4.82 -29.40
N GLY A 91 -26.70 6.09 -29.46
CA GLY A 91 -28.07 6.52 -29.13
C GLY A 91 -28.34 6.85 -27.66
N LEU A 92 -27.38 6.67 -26.74
CA LEU A 92 -27.57 6.94 -25.30
C LEU A 92 -27.18 8.35 -24.84
N GLY A 93 -26.83 9.27 -25.75
CA GLY A 93 -26.41 10.65 -25.40
C GLY A 93 -25.06 10.76 -24.68
N PHE A 94 -24.34 9.65 -24.52
CA PHE A 94 -22.98 9.64 -23.98
C PHE A 94 -21.95 9.65 -25.11
N HIS A 95 -21.00 10.58 -25.04
CA HIS A 95 -20.01 10.79 -26.11
C HIS A 95 -18.56 10.59 -25.67
N ARG A 96 -18.32 10.34 -24.38
CA ARG A 96 -16.96 10.15 -23.84
C ARG A 96 -16.70 8.69 -23.51
N ASN A 97 -15.56 8.19 -23.96
CA ASN A 97 -15.05 6.90 -23.53
C ASN A 97 -14.80 6.90 -22.01
N ARG A 98 -15.04 5.76 -21.39
CA ARG A 98 -14.69 5.51 -20.00
C ARG A 98 -13.44 4.66 -19.96
N LEU A 99 -12.54 4.98 -19.03
CA LEU A 99 -11.30 4.28 -18.85
C LEU A 99 -11.18 3.87 -17.39
N THR A 100 -10.81 2.62 -17.17
CA THR A 100 -10.43 2.12 -15.86
C THR A 100 -9.07 1.44 -15.96
N GLN A 101 -8.19 1.77 -15.02
CA GLN A 101 -6.86 1.20 -14.92
C GLN A 101 -6.66 0.62 -13.52
N PHE A 102 -5.89 -0.45 -13.40
CA PHE A 102 -5.46 -0.97 -12.11
C PHE A 102 -4.18 -1.77 -12.22
N PHE A 103 -3.42 -1.75 -11.13
CA PHE A 103 -2.25 -2.60 -10.93
C PHE A 103 -2.69 -3.87 -10.19
N LEU A 104 -2.52 -5.03 -10.82
CA LEU A 104 -2.91 -6.33 -10.28
C LEU A 104 -1.65 -7.13 -9.94
N GLN A 105 -1.65 -7.75 -8.76
CA GLN A 105 -0.55 -8.58 -8.26
C GLN A 105 -1.12 -9.96 -7.96
N LEU A 106 -0.61 -10.97 -8.67
CA LEU A 106 -0.89 -12.37 -8.42
C LEU A 106 0.39 -12.95 -7.82
N SER A 107 0.31 -13.39 -6.57
CA SER A 107 1.47 -13.81 -5.78
C SER A 107 1.02 -14.76 -4.68
N ASP A 108 1.86 -15.74 -4.36
CA ASP A 108 1.72 -16.55 -3.15
C ASP A 108 2.35 -15.84 -1.93
N ILE A 109 3.16 -14.80 -2.15
CA ILE A 109 3.82 -14.06 -1.06
C ILE A 109 2.78 -13.22 -0.30
N GLY A 110 2.44 -13.68 0.90
CA GLY A 110 1.74 -12.91 1.93
C GLY A 110 2.72 -12.07 2.73
N LEU A 111 2.32 -10.84 3.07
CA LEU A 111 3.12 -9.91 3.87
C LEU A 111 2.28 -9.38 5.04
N ALA A 112 2.82 -9.48 6.25
CA ALA A 112 2.33 -8.81 7.44
C ALA A 112 3.43 -7.93 8.03
N TRP A 113 3.05 -6.82 8.65
CA TRP A 113 4.02 -5.86 9.17
C TRP A 113 3.61 -5.25 10.49
N LYS A 114 4.62 -4.83 11.24
CA LYS A 114 4.51 -3.92 12.37
C LYS A 114 5.53 -2.81 12.20
N LEU A 115 5.06 -1.58 12.29
CA LEU A 115 5.88 -0.40 12.05
C LEU A 115 6.15 0.33 13.37
N THR A 116 7.39 0.75 13.56
CA THR A 116 7.78 1.84 14.48
C THR A 116 8.17 3.06 13.64
N GLU A 117 8.59 4.14 14.30
CA GLU A 117 9.11 5.33 13.62
C GLU A 117 10.36 5.00 12.79
N ASP A 118 11.24 4.15 13.31
CA ASP A 118 12.57 3.87 12.77
C ASP A 118 12.74 2.46 12.20
N THR A 119 11.77 1.56 12.38
CA THR A 119 11.91 0.14 12.03
C THR A 119 10.63 -0.43 11.44
N ALA A 120 10.77 -1.22 10.39
CA ALA A 120 9.73 -2.12 9.88
C ALA A 120 10.07 -3.55 10.31
N PHE A 121 9.19 -4.16 11.09
CA PHE A 121 9.19 -5.59 11.32
C PHE A 121 8.28 -6.23 10.27
N LEU A 122 8.82 -7.12 9.46
CA LEU A 122 8.13 -7.76 8.34
C LEU A 122 8.09 -9.27 8.58
N TYR A 123 6.91 -9.86 8.38
CA TYR A 123 6.68 -11.29 8.39
C TYR A 123 6.10 -11.71 7.06
N LEU A 124 6.78 -12.62 6.37
CA LEU A 124 6.40 -13.13 5.06
C LEU A 124 6.04 -14.60 5.16
N TYR A 125 4.95 -14.97 4.52
CA TYR A 125 4.38 -16.31 4.55
C TYR A 125 3.76 -16.64 3.19
N SER A 126 3.57 -17.93 2.92
CA SER A 126 2.85 -18.41 1.74
C SER A 126 1.35 -18.27 1.96
N CYS A 127 0.63 -17.66 1.02
CA CYS A 127 -0.83 -17.52 1.05
C CYS A 127 -1.53 -18.88 0.89
N ASP A 128 -0.91 -19.81 0.17
CA ASP A 128 -1.41 -21.17 -0.05
C ASP A 128 -1.24 -22.05 1.19
N THR A 129 -0.05 -22.05 1.78
CA THR A 129 0.28 -22.99 2.88
C THR A 129 0.23 -22.39 4.28
N GLY A 130 0.24 -21.06 4.40
CA GLY A 130 0.36 -20.32 5.66
C GLY A 130 1.75 -20.40 6.31
N GLN A 131 2.72 -21.09 5.70
CA GLN A 131 4.05 -21.31 6.26
C GLN A 131 4.98 -20.09 6.06
N PRO A 132 5.93 -19.85 6.98
CA PRO A 132 6.90 -18.77 6.84
C PRO A 132 7.78 -18.95 5.60
N LEU A 133 8.02 -17.86 4.87
CA LEU A 133 8.86 -17.86 3.67
C LEU A 133 10.27 -17.35 3.97
N ALA A 134 11.25 -18.26 3.97
CA ALA A 134 12.66 -17.92 4.14
C ALA A 134 13.31 -17.41 2.85
N ASN A 135 14.38 -16.60 3.00
CA ASN A 135 15.21 -16.08 1.91
C ASN A 135 14.50 -15.20 0.87
N VAL A 136 13.30 -14.71 1.15
CA VAL A 136 12.60 -13.74 0.31
C VAL A 136 13.44 -12.47 0.25
N GLN A 137 13.77 -12.03 -0.96
CA GLN A 137 14.50 -10.78 -1.17
C GLN A 137 13.55 -9.62 -0.94
N LEU A 138 13.97 -8.68 -0.10
CA LEU A 138 13.23 -7.48 0.24
C LEU A 138 14.05 -6.28 -0.21
N ASP A 139 13.59 -5.58 -1.24
CA ASP A 139 14.24 -4.39 -1.77
C ASP A 139 13.38 -3.17 -1.50
N VAL A 140 13.98 -2.12 -0.95
CA VAL A 140 13.30 -0.85 -0.64
C VAL A 140 13.72 0.20 -1.66
N PHE A 141 12.74 0.96 -2.14
CA PHE A 141 12.91 1.93 -3.20
C PHE A 141 12.46 3.33 -2.78
N GLY A 142 13.14 4.34 -3.35
CA GLY A 142 12.74 5.75 -3.28
C GLY A 142 11.80 6.17 -4.42
N GLU A 143 11.59 7.48 -4.57
CA GLU A 143 10.69 8.05 -5.58
C GLU A 143 11.10 7.73 -7.02
N ASP A 144 12.42 7.69 -7.29
CA ASP A 144 12.96 7.49 -8.65
C ASP A 144 13.13 6.01 -9.02
N ALA A 145 12.48 5.09 -8.29
CA ALA A 145 12.63 3.64 -8.45
C ALA A 145 14.06 3.12 -8.20
N THR A 146 14.88 3.91 -7.51
CA THR A 146 16.24 3.55 -7.10
C THR A 146 16.22 2.70 -5.84
N VAL A 147 17.06 1.67 -5.79
CA VAL A 147 17.22 0.81 -4.60
C VAL A 147 17.93 1.60 -3.52
N LEU A 148 17.30 1.74 -2.35
CA LEU A 148 17.87 2.38 -1.17
C LEU A 148 18.54 1.39 -0.23
N GLN A 149 17.94 0.21 -0.08
CA GLN A 149 18.46 -0.87 0.75
C GLN A 149 17.80 -2.19 0.37
N GLY A 150 18.38 -3.30 0.83
CA GLY A 150 17.74 -4.59 0.74
C GLY A 150 18.14 -5.54 1.87
N THR A 151 17.29 -6.51 2.15
CA THR A 151 17.54 -7.58 3.11
C THR A 151 16.88 -8.88 2.65
N ARG A 152 17.05 -9.95 3.42
CA ARG A 152 16.33 -11.22 3.21
C ARG A 152 15.62 -11.65 4.47
N THR A 153 14.51 -12.35 4.31
CA THR A 153 13.85 -13.02 5.43
C THR A 153 14.72 -14.16 5.96
N ASN A 154 14.72 -14.32 7.28
CA ASN A 154 15.35 -15.46 7.93
C ASN A 154 14.50 -16.74 7.78
N ARG A 155 14.93 -17.83 8.41
CA ARG A 155 14.21 -19.13 8.38
C ARG A 155 12.77 -19.08 8.91
N ASP A 156 12.47 -18.09 9.75
CA ASP A 156 11.15 -17.89 10.36
C ASP A 156 10.27 -16.94 9.54
N GLY A 157 10.68 -16.58 8.31
CA GLY A 157 9.94 -15.65 7.45
C GLY A 157 10.03 -14.19 7.89
N VAL A 158 10.94 -13.87 8.81
CA VAL A 158 11.04 -12.54 9.42
C VAL A 158 12.20 -11.74 8.84
N ALA A 159 11.95 -10.46 8.61
CA ALA A 159 12.97 -9.47 8.34
C ALA A 159 12.73 -8.19 9.15
N ARG A 160 13.82 -7.46 9.42
CA ARG A 160 13.78 -6.13 10.02
C ARG A 160 14.53 -5.15 9.12
N LEU A 161 13.94 -3.99 8.90
CA LEU A 161 14.50 -2.94 8.05
C LEU A 161 14.41 -1.60 8.76
N PRO A 162 15.46 -0.76 8.72
CA PRO A 162 15.35 0.63 9.16
C PRO A 162 14.40 1.40 8.25
N ARG A 163 13.60 2.30 8.82
CA ARG A 163 12.68 3.19 8.11
C ARG A 163 13.21 4.60 8.08
N ASN A 164 12.99 5.27 6.95
CA ASN A 164 13.30 6.69 6.81
C ASN A 164 12.31 7.36 5.84
N ALA A 165 12.33 8.68 5.78
CA ALA A 165 11.39 9.48 5.00
C ALA A 165 11.63 9.45 3.47
N GLU A 166 12.71 8.84 2.99
CA GLU A 166 13.02 8.73 1.55
C GLU A 166 12.41 7.47 0.92
N GLN A 167 12.02 6.50 1.76
CA GLN A 167 11.44 5.23 1.32
C GLN A 167 10.02 5.41 0.81
N ARG A 168 9.68 4.67 -0.24
CA ARG A 168 8.38 4.75 -0.94
C ARG A 168 7.75 3.39 -1.12
N GLN A 169 8.50 2.43 -1.64
CA GLN A 169 8.00 1.09 -1.90
C GLN A 169 8.93 0.02 -1.34
N LEU A 170 8.34 -1.12 -1.03
CA LEU A 170 9.01 -2.37 -0.75
C LEU A 170 8.59 -3.39 -1.81
N ARG A 171 9.58 -4.05 -2.43
CA ARG A 171 9.36 -5.23 -3.24
C ARG A 171 9.83 -6.45 -2.48
N ALA A 172 8.95 -7.43 -2.31
CA ALA A 172 9.32 -8.78 -1.91
C ALA A 172 9.39 -9.68 -3.14
N SER A 173 10.45 -10.48 -3.28
CA SER A 173 10.59 -11.45 -4.38
C SER A 173 11.19 -12.78 -3.95
N LEU A 174 10.63 -13.87 -4.47
CA LEU A 174 11.08 -15.24 -4.26
C LEU A 174 10.96 -16.02 -5.58
N GLY A 175 12.10 -16.33 -6.20
CA GLY A 175 12.11 -16.93 -7.54
C GLY A 175 11.48 -15.99 -8.57
N THR A 176 10.42 -16.44 -9.23
CA THR A 176 9.63 -15.65 -10.20
C THR A 176 8.48 -14.88 -9.56
N ASP A 177 8.17 -15.13 -8.28
CA ASP A 177 7.09 -14.47 -7.57
C ASP A 177 7.55 -13.14 -6.97
N ALA A 178 6.68 -12.13 -7.03
CA ALA A 178 6.94 -10.81 -6.49
C ALA A 178 5.66 -10.08 -6.08
N VAL A 179 5.77 -9.27 -5.04
CA VAL A 179 4.75 -8.32 -4.60
C VAL A 179 5.41 -6.97 -4.25
N ILE A 180 4.73 -5.89 -4.60
CA ILE A 180 5.12 -4.50 -4.35
C ILE A 180 4.06 -3.87 -3.44
N VAL A 181 4.52 -3.26 -2.36
CA VAL A 181 3.68 -2.52 -1.41
C VAL A 181 4.26 -1.14 -1.13
N ASN A 182 3.42 -0.22 -0.67
CA ASN A 182 3.90 1.05 -0.11
C ASN A 182 4.70 0.77 1.17
N LEU A 183 5.82 1.48 1.35
CA LEU A 183 6.62 1.48 2.57
C LEU A 183 6.76 2.92 3.10
N ASP A 184 5.66 3.65 3.09
CA ASP A 184 5.57 5.01 3.58
C ASP A 184 4.45 5.15 4.62
N ALA A 185 4.10 6.38 5.01
CA ALA A 185 2.98 6.63 5.93
C ALA A 185 1.62 6.20 5.36
N GLY A 186 1.54 5.91 4.05
CA GLY A 186 0.36 5.39 3.37
C GLY A 186 0.28 3.87 3.32
N MET A 187 1.20 3.16 3.98
CA MET A 187 1.11 1.71 4.14
C MET A 187 -0.15 1.37 4.98
N PRO A 188 -1.01 0.45 4.51
CA PRO A 188 -2.26 0.18 5.22
C PRO A 188 -1.99 -0.33 6.64
N THR A 189 -2.88 0.03 7.57
CA THR A 189 -2.80 -0.45 8.95
C THR A 189 -4.15 -1.01 9.36
N VAL A 190 -4.13 -1.96 10.30
CA VAL A 190 -5.35 -2.49 10.89
C VAL A 190 -5.93 -1.43 11.80
N SER A 191 -7.22 -1.09 11.62
CA SER A 191 -7.92 -0.18 12.52
C SER A 191 -7.94 -0.76 13.94
N MET A 192 -7.38 -0.02 14.89
CA MET A 192 -7.31 -0.42 16.29
C MET A 192 -8.62 -0.19 17.05
N TRP A 193 -9.63 0.45 16.43
CA TRP A 193 -10.87 0.84 17.09
C TRP A 193 -11.65 -0.32 17.72
N ARG A 194 -11.60 -1.51 17.11
CA ARG A 194 -12.30 -2.71 17.60
C ARG A 194 -11.48 -3.52 18.60
N PHE A 195 -10.23 -3.15 18.84
CA PHE A 195 -9.36 -3.85 19.77
C PHE A 195 -9.30 -3.07 21.09
N PRO A 196 -9.18 -3.75 22.24
CA PRO A 196 -9.05 -3.09 23.54
C PRO A 196 -7.62 -2.52 23.75
N VAL A 197 -7.05 -1.90 22.71
CA VAL A 197 -5.75 -1.25 22.73
C VAL A 197 -5.98 0.25 22.92
N ARG A 198 -5.56 0.78 24.07
CA ARG A 198 -5.62 2.23 24.32
C ARG A 198 -4.49 2.89 23.54
N THR A 199 -4.86 3.60 22.47
CA THR A 199 -3.93 4.40 21.67
C THR A 199 -4.02 5.87 22.06
N GLN A 200 -2.88 6.54 22.20
CA GLN A 200 -2.82 7.99 22.32
C GLN A 200 -2.58 8.58 20.92
N TRP A 201 -3.34 9.61 20.53
CA TRP A 201 -3.25 10.21 19.19
C TRP A 201 -1.89 10.87 18.92
N ILE A 202 -1.27 11.40 19.98
CA ILE A 202 0.10 11.90 20.01
C ILE A 202 0.80 11.13 21.12
N PRO A 203 1.47 10.01 20.84
CA PRO A 203 2.12 9.24 21.88
C PRO A 203 3.20 10.10 22.56
N ASP A 204 3.12 10.23 23.88
CA ASP A 204 4.24 10.73 24.67
C ASP A 204 5.38 9.72 24.52
N LEU A 205 6.40 10.05 23.73
CA LEU A 205 7.51 9.11 23.49
C LEU A 205 8.13 8.72 24.84
N PRO A 206 8.53 7.45 25.03
CA PRO A 206 9.04 6.94 26.32
C PRO A 206 10.27 7.68 26.87
N SER A 207 10.95 8.46 26.03
CA SER A 207 12.18 9.18 26.38
C SER A 207 11.95 10.58 26.96
N HIS A 208 10.73 11.12 26.91
CA HIS A 208 10.44 12.47 27.40
C HIS A 208 10.05 12.49 28.89
N ARG A 209 10.38 13.60 29.56
CA ARG A 209 9.84 13.88 30.88
C ARG A 209 8.37 14.27 30.70
N THR A 210 7.46 13.49 31.28
CA THR A 210 6.03 13.79 31.29
C THR A 210 5.71 14.56 32.56
N ALA A 211 5.07 15.72 32.42
CA ALA A 211 4.58 16.50 33.54
C ALA A 211 3.06 16.33 33.64
N LEU A 212 2.57 15.74 34.71
CA LEU A 212 1.16 15.80 35.07
C LEU A 212 0.92 17.11 35.82
N LEU A 213 0.21 18.03 35.19
CA LEU A 213 -0.24 19.26 35.81
C LEU A 213 -1.69 19.09 36.27
N PHE A 214 -1.98 19.52 37.50
CA PHE A 214 -3.32 19.51 38.06
C PHE A 214 -3.51 20.70 38.98
N THR A 215 -4.75 21.12 39.10
CA THR A 215 -5.17 22.21 39.98
C THR A 215 -5.85 21.65 41.23
N ASP A 216 -6.09 22.51 42.22
CA ASP A 216 -6.91 22.16 43.38
C ASP A 216 -8.40 22.02 43.03
N ARG A 217 -8.86 22.65 41.93
CA ARG A 217 -10.24 22.55 41.40
C ARG A 217 -10.30 22.73 39.88
N ASN A 218 -11.38 22.24 39.27
CA ASN A 218 -11.56 22.23 37.81
C ASN A 218 -12.11 23.55 37.21
N LEU A 219 -12.60 24.48 38.05
CA LEU A 219 -13.24 25.72 37.59
C LEU A 219 -12.90 26.88 38.51
N TYR A 220 -12.61 28.04 37.90
CA TYR A 220 -12.34 29.30 38.59
C TYR A 220 -13.18 30.42 37.95
N ARG A 221 -13.49 31.43 38.76
CA ARG A 221 -14.15 32.67 38.32
C ARG A 221 -13.12 33.74 37.98
N PRO A 222 -13.50 34.75 37.17
CA PRO A 222 -12.65 35.91 36.94
C PRO A 222 -12.21 36.56 38.25
N GLY A 223 -10.91 36.80 38.41
CA GLY A 223 -10.31 37.39 39.61
C GLY A 223 -9.90 36.40 40.70
N GLU A 224 -10.17 35.10 40.55
CA GLU A 224 -9.64 34.08 41.47
C GLU A 224 -8.21 33.67 41.12
N GLU A 225 -7.43 33.33 42.14
CA GLU A 225 -6.09 32.76 41.98
C GLU A 225 -6.17 31.26 41.66
N VAL A 226 -5.40 30.83 40.66
CA VAL A 226 -5.30 29.43 40.23
C VAL A 226 -4.08 28.77 40.88
N HIS A 227 -4.32 27.77 41.73
CA HIS A 227 -3.24 26.99 42.32
C HIS A 227 -2.90 25.78 41.44
N LEU A 228 -1.74 25.81 40.82
CA LEU A 228 -1.24 24.72 39.98
C LEU A 228 -0.19 23.88 40.73
N LYS A 229 -0.31 22.56 40.65
CA LYS A 229 0.72 21.61 41.09
C LYS A 229 1.12 20.72 39.92
N GLY A 230 2.37 20.27 39.94
CA GLY A 230 2.93 19.42 38.90
C GLY A 230 3.69 18.24 39.48
N ILE A 231 3.55 17.08 38.87
CA ILE A 231 4.42 15.92 39.09
C ILE A 231 5.15 15.62 37.80
N VAL A 232 6.48 15.71 37.83
CA VAL A 232 7.33 15.35 36.68
C VAL A 232 7.81 13.93 36.85
N ARG A 233 7.56 13.09 35.86
CA ARG A 233 8.03 11.71 35.80
C ARG A 233 8.78 11.48 34.49
N ARG A 234 9.64 10.49 34.49
CA ARG A 234 10.27 9.97 33.28
C ARG A 234 10.02 8.48 33.26
N ILE A 235 9.58 7.96 32.12
CA ILE A 235 9.46 6.52 31.92
C ILE A 235 10.88 5.96 31.78
N LYS A 236 11.22 4.98 32.61
CA LYS A 236 12.47 4.25 32.53
C LYS A 236 12.17 2.84 32.04
N ASP A 237 12.90 2.40 31.01
CA ASP A 237 12.91 1.03 30.51
C ASP A 237 11.64 0.50 29.80
N ASN A 238 10.65 1.37 29.50
CA ASN A 238 9.43 1.03 28.74
C ASN A 238 8.79 -0.34 29.14
N ARG A 239 8.84 -0.63 30.44
CA ARG A 239 8.25 -1.81 31.10
C ARG A 239 7.06 -1.38 31.94
#